data_AF-A0A9D6E345-F1
#
_entry.id   AF-A0A9D6E345-F1
#
_cell.length_a   1.000
_cell.length_b   1.000
_cell.length_c   1.000
_cell.angle_alpha   90.00
_cell.angle_beta   90.00
_cell.angle_gamma   90.00
#
_symmetry.space_group_name_H-M   'P 1'
#
loop_
_entity.id
_entity.type
_entity.pdbx_description
1 polymer ?
#
loop_
_entity_poly.entity_id
_entity_poly.type
_entity_poly.pdbx_seq_one_letter_code
_entity_poly.pdbx_strand_id
1 'polypeptide(L)'
;LDKLMGVTFTKNGIAIKTLDETLKNWIDHHVQPQLLAIKQQAGKDAAKEVEESVDHESSETVFKLKSKLLPDTIPEGEEPQDDWRSKHQAEASWSKKNMGRLGPIFEFENVGRKIRIIYNTEHPFYQNVFAEVSDNKDLSNAIDFLTYSIAAGLSRVSSPKNEQVIDTFLDTFSDSLRTLLN
;
A
#
# COMPACT_ATOMS: atom_id res chain seq x y z
N LEU A 1 -28.14 63.32 -3.28
CA LEU A 1 -28.12 63.39 -1.81
C LEU A 1 -27.95 62.00 -1.18
N ASP A 2 -27.37 61.02 -1.91
CA ASP A 2 -27.37 59.60 -1.52
C ASP A 2 -26.27 59.22 -0.52
N LYS A 3 -25.41 60.17 -0.14
CA LYS A 3 -24.41 59.98 0.92
C LYS A 3 -24.98 60.15 2.34
N LEU A 4 -26.25 60.58 2.46
CA LEU A 4 -26.93 60.78 3.75
C LEU A 4 -27.84 59.60 4.14
N MET A 5 -28.04 58.63 3.25
CA MET A 5 -28.90 57.47 3.48
C MET A 5 -28.01 56.25 3.69
N GLY A 6 -27.39 56.16 4.86
CA GLY A 6 -26.57 55.04 5.29
C GLY A 6 -27.37 53.73 5.34
N VAL A 7 -27.61 53.13 4.18
CA VAL A 7 -28.21 51.81 4.07
C VAL A 7 -27.07 50.79 4.06
N THR A 8 -26.58 50.46 5.24
CA THR A 8 -25.82 49.24 5.47
C THR A 8 -26.81 48.07 5.39
N PHE A 9 -26.87 47.41 4.24
CA PHE A 9 -27.58 46.13 4.11
C PHE A 9 -26.83 45.06 4.91
N THR A 10 -27.27 44.82 6.14
CA THR A 10 -26.93 43.61 6.90
C THR A 10 -27.91 42.51 6.56
N LYS A 11 -27.52 41.57 5.69
CA LYS A 11 -28.19 40.28 5.62
C LYS A 11 -27.33 39.29 6.40
N ASN A 12 -27.81 38.89 7.58
CA ASN A 12 -27.25 37.84 8.45
C ASN A 12 -25.97 38.18 9.24
N GLY A 13 -25.88 39.35 9.89
CA GLY A 13 -24.95 39.54 11.03
C GLY A 13 -23.44 39.50 10.75
N ILE A 14 -23.02 39.44 9.48
CA ILE A 14 -21.61 39.50 9.09
C ILE A 14 -21.34 40.89 8.54
N ALA A 15 -20.53 41.67 9.26
CA ALA A 15 -19.97 42.91 8.73
C ALA A 15 -19.07 42.54 7.54
N ILE A 16 -19.49 42.88 6.31
CA ILE A 16 -18.66 42.74 5.10
C ILE A 16 -17.49 43.71 5.27
N LYS A 17 -16.34 43.23 5.74
CA LYS A 17 -15.20 44.11 6.02
C LYS A 17 -14.37 44.40 4.79
N THR A 18 -14.37 43.59 3.73
CA THR A 18 -13.88 43.96 2.39
C THR A 18 -14.42 43.02 1.29
N LEU A 19 -14.41 43.46 0.03
CA LEU A 19 -14.76 42.63 -1.16
C LEU A 19 -13.82 41.41 -1.26
N ASP A 20 -12.56 41.57 -0.88
CA ASP A 20 -11.52 40.53 -0.90
C ASP A 20 -11.82 39.40 0.09
N GLU A 21 -12.30 39.71 1.30
CA GLU A 21 -12.74 38.70 2.27
C GLU A 21 -13.95 37.91 1.77
N THR A 22 -14.84 38.57 1.03
CA THR A 22 -16.05 37.93 0.48
C THR A 22 -15.69 36.96 -0.66
N LEU A 23 -14.79 37.36 -1.54
CA LEU A 23 -14.27 36.51 -2.62
C LEU A 23 -13.45 35.34 -2.07
N LYS A 24 -12.59 35.59 -1.07
CA LYS A 24 -11.81 34.53 -0.41
C LYS A 24 -12.72 33.52 0.29
N ASN A 25 -13.71 33.99 1.04
CA ASN A 25 -14.69 33.11 1.69
C ASN A 25 -15.50 32.28 0.69
N TRP A 26 -15.83 32.85 -0.48
CA TRP A 26 -16.52 32.14 -1.54
C TRP A 26 -15.63 31.05 -2.18
N ILE A 27 -14.38 31.37 -2.50
CA ILE A 27 -13.39 30.41 -3.01
C ILE A 27 -13.19 29.27 -2.00
N ASP A 28 -13.02 29.59 -0.73
CA ASP A 28 -12.79 28.61 0.33
C ASP A 28 -14.02 27.72 0.58
N HIS A 29 -15.25 28.25 0.45
CA HIS A 29 -16.46 27.45 0.65
C HIS A 29 -16.90 26.65 -0.58
N HIS A 30 -16.66 27.15 -1.80
CA HIS A 30 -17.26 26.57 -3.01
C HIS A 30 -16.24 25.88 -3.91
N VAL A 31 -15.03 26.42 -4.04
CA VAL A 31 -14.03 25.95 -4.99
C VAL A 31 -13.05 24.98 -4.33
N GLN A 32 -12.58 25.28 -3.12
CA GLN A 32 -11.66 24.39 -2.39
C GLN A 32 -12.21 22.97 -2.18
N PRO A 33 -13.48 22.75 -1.77
CA PRO A 33 -13.99 21.39 -1.61
C PRO A 33 -14.05 20.63 -2.93
N GLN A 34 -14.36 21.32 -4.03
CA GLN A 34 -14.40 20.72 -5.37
C GLN A 34 -13.00 20.36 -5.86
N LEU A 35 -12.01 21.24 -5.66
CA LEU A 35 -10.61 20.95 -5.99
C LEU A 35 -10.07 19.78 -5.17
N LEU A 36 -10.41 19.71 -3.88
CA LEU A 36 -10.04 18.57 -3.03
C LEU A 36 -10.70 17.28 -3.51
N ALA A 37 -11.98 17.31 -3.88
CA ALA A 37 -12.68 16.16 -4.43
C ALA A 37 -12.05 15.68 -5.75
N ILE A 38 -11.73 16.60 -6.67
CA ILE A 38 -11.05 16.30 -7.94
C ILE A 38 -9.67 15.69 -7.67
N LYS A 39 -8.89 16.27 -6.76
CA LYS A 39 -7.57 15.74 -6.39
C LYS A 39 -7.66 14.35 -5.79
N GLN A 40 -8.63 14.09 -4.92
CA GLN A 40 -8.87 12.77 -4.34
C GLN A 40 -9.32 11.76 -5.40
N GLN A 41 -10.17 12.17 -6.33
CA GLN A 41 -10.62 11.31 -7.42
C GLN A 41 -9.47 10.95 -8.36
N ALA A 42 -8.69 11.94 -8.81
CA ALA A 42 -7.53 11.72 -9.66
C ALA A 42 -6.48 10.81 -8.97
N GLY A 43 -6.27 10.98 -7.66
CA GLY A 43 -5.38 10.11 -6.89
C GLY A 43 -5.88 8.66 -6.83
N LYS A 44 -7.19 8.43 -6.70
CA LYS A 44 -7.79 7.09 -6.72
C LYS A 44 -7.71 6.43 -8.10
N ASP A 45 -7.96 7.21 -9.15
CA ASP A 45 -7.93 6.71 -10.52
C ASP A 45 -6.50 6.29 -10.90
N ALA A 46 -5.50 7.12 -10.58
CA ALA A 46 -4.09 6.76 -10.74
C ALA A 46 -3.72 5.52 -9.91
N ALA A 47 -4.18 5.44 -8.66
CA ALA A 47 -3.89 4.30 -7.80
C ALA A 47 -4.43 2.98 -8.36
N LYS A 48 -5.61 3.03 -8.98
CA LYS A 48 -6.25 1.90 -9.63
C LYS A 48 -5.51 1.48 -10.91
N GLU A 49 -5.01 2.44 -11.69
CA GLU A 49 -4.21 2.16 -12.89
C GLU A 49 -2.90 1.43 -12.55
N VAL A 50 -2.22 1.83 -11.47
CA VAL A 50 -1.04 1.11 -10.97
C VAL A 50 -1.41 -0.29 -10.47
N GLU A 51 -2.53 -0.42 -9.76
CA GLU A 51 -3.01 -1.73 -9.32
C GLU A 51 -3.28 -2.68 -10.50
N GLU A 52 -3.84 -2.20 -11.60
CA GLU A 52 -4.15 -3.01 -12.78
C GLU A 52 -2.93 -3.35 -13.63
N SER A 53 -1.94 -2.45 -13.72
CA SER A 53 -0.74 -2.61 -14.56
C SER A 53 0.32 -3.54 -13.97
N VAL A 54 0.41 -3.64 -12.65
CA VAL A 54 1.47 -4.43 -11.98
C VAL A 54 1.15 -5.93 -12.02
N ASP A 55 1.97 -6.70 -12.71
CA ASP A 55 1.85 -8.16 -12.87
C ASP A 55 2.77 -8.92 -11.89
N HIS A 56 2.17 -9.54 -10.87
CA HIS A 56 2.88 -10.45 -9.94
C HIS A 56 2.76 -11.94 -10.33
N GLU A 57 1.97 -12.29 -11.35
CA GLU A 57 1.83 -13.69 -11.79
C GLU A 57 3.14 -14.16 -12.43
N SER A 58 3.84 -13.25 -13.13
CA SER A 58 5.18 -13.52 -13.65
C SER A 58 6.15 -13.98 -12.55
N SER A 59 6.13 -13.34 -11.38
CA SER A 59 6.91 -13.73 -10.21
C SER A 59 6.57 -15.15 -9.74
N GLU A 60 5.30 -15.55 -9.73
CA GLU A 60 4.89 -16.91 -9.36
C GLU A 60 5.52 -17.98 -10.24
N THR A 61 5.58 -17.73 -11.55
CA THR A 61 6.16 -18.69 -12.49
C THR A 61 7.66 -18.84 -12.29
N VAL A 62 8.39 -17.73 -12.14
CA VAL A 62 9.84 -17.72 -11.89
C VAL A 62 10.15 -18.37 -10.55
N PHE A 63 9.31 -18.11 -9.56
CA PHE A 63 9.44 -18.66 -8.23
C PHE A 63 9.26 -20.19 -8.22
N LYS A 64 8.22 -20.70 -8.89
CA LYS A 64 8.00 -22.15 -9.03
C LYS A 64 9.20 -22.86 -9.65
N LEU A 65 9.83 -22.25 -10.66
CA LEU A 65 11.04 -22.80 -11.29
C LEU A 65 12.23 -22.85 -10.32
N LYS A 66 12.35 -21.88 -9.41
CA LYS A 66 13.46 -21.75 -8.45
C LYS A 66 13.14 -22.32 -7.05
N SER A 67 11.93 -22.82 -6.85
CA SER A 67 11.41 -23.32 -5.57
C SER A 67 12.31 -24.35 -4.87
N LYS A 68 13.05 -25.15 -5.63
CA LYS A 68 14.01 -26.15 -5.11
C LYS A 68 15.23 -25.56 -4.40
N LEU A 69 15.56 -24.30 -4.68
CA LEU A 69 16.68 -23.59 -4.06
C LEU A 69 16.26 -22.87 -2.78
N LEU A 70 14.96 -22.83 -2.51
CA LEU A 70 14.40 -22.03 -1.44
C LEU A 70 14.23 -22.85 -0.18
N PRO A 71 14.38 -22.20 0.98
CA PRO A 71 14.49 -22.92 2.21
C PRO A 71 13.06 -23.32 2.63
N ASP A 72 12.86 -24.61 2.94
CA ASP A 72 11.53 -25.16 3.28
C ASP A 72 10.86 -24.33 4.39
N THR A 73 9.59 -24.03 4.20
CA THR A 73 8.68 -23.51 5.24
C THR A 73 8.00 -24.72 5.87
N ILE A 74 8.51 -25.15 7.02
CA ILE A 74 7.98 -26.31 7.74
C ILE A 74 6.94 -25.79 8.73
N PRO A 75 5.67 -26.23 8.68
CA PRO A 75 4.67 -25.86 9.67
C PRO A 75 5.07 -26.36 11.07
N GLU A 76 4.66 -25.63 12.09
CA GLU A 76 5.01 -25.91 13.48
C GLU A 76 4.53 -27.33 13.89
N GLY A 77 5.47 -28.22 14.22
CA GLY A 77 5.17 -29.57 14.75
C GLY A 77 5.36 -30.76 13.81
N GLU A 78 5.78 -30.57 12.55
CA GLU A 78 6.08 -31.68 11.63
C GLU A 78 7.59 -31.83 11.37
N GLU A 79 8.15 -33.04 11.55
CA GLU A 79 9.48 -33.37 11.06
C GLU A 79 9.40 -33.79 9.58
N PRO A 80 10.10 -33.11 8.66
CA PRO A 80 9.98 -33.42 7.24
C PRO A 80 10.68 -34.75 6.92
N GLN A 81 9.89 -35.79 6.62
CA GLN A 81 10.37 -37.00 5.95
C GLN A 81 10.81 -36.66 4.50
N ASP A 82 11.85 -37.31 3.98
CA ASP A 82 12.42 -37.01 2.65
C ASP A 82 11.41 -37.16 1.49
N ASP A 83 10.42 -38.06 1.63
CA ASP A 83 9.32 -38.24 0.67
C ASP A 83 8.31 -37.07 0.69
N TRP A 84 8.27 -36.29 1.76
CA TRP A 84 7.38 -35.13 1.89
C TRP A 84 7.91 -33.92 1.11
N ARG A 85 9.23 -33.71 1.13
CA ARG A 85 9.93 -32.63 0.39
C ARG A 85 9.81 -32.76 -1.13
N SER A 86 9.84 -33.98 -1.63
CA SER A 86 9.75 -34.28 -3.06
C SER A 86 8.34 -34.14 -3.63
N LYS A 87 7.30 -34.25 -2.79
CA LYS A 87 5.89 -34.10 -3.16
C LYS A 87 5.33 -32.69 -3.04
N HIS A 88 5.93 -31.82 -2.23
CA HIS A 88 5.38 -30.49 -1.94
C HIS A 88 6.44 -29.41 -2.20
N GLN A 89 6.44 -28.84 -3.41
CA GLN A 89 7.34 -27.73 -3.75
C GLN A 89 6.98 -26.48 -2.94
N ALA A 90 7.98 -25.66 -2.60
CA ALA A 90 7.74 -24.35 -2.00
C ALA A 90 6.93 -23.51 -3.00
N GLU A 91 5.72 -23.12 -2.60
CA GLU A 91 4.85 -22.27 -3.40
C GLU A 91 4.78 -20.88 -2.78
N ALA A 92 4.79 -19.87 -3.62
CA ALA A 92 4.44 -18.51 -3.25
C ALA A 92 3.24 -18.09 -4.08
N SER A 93 2.35 -17.30 -3.48
CA SER A 93 1.32 -16.59 -4.24
C SER A 93 1.28 -15.14 -3.83
N TRP A 94 1.03 -14.27 -4.80
CA TRP A 94 0.88 -12.85 -4.58
C TRP A 94 -0.58 -12.46 -4.75
N SER A 95 -1.02 -11.57 -3.89
CA SER A 95 -2.37 -11.01 -3.94
C SER A 95 -2.31 -9.55 -3.54
N LYS A 96 -3.36 -8.82 -3.88
CA LYS A 96 -3.47 -7.39 -3.66
C LYS A 96 -4.64 -7.12 -2.73
N LYS A 97 -4.47 -6.20 -1.80
CA LYS A 97 -5.51 -5.79 -0.87
C LYS A 97 -5.32 -4.32 -0.52
N ASN A 98 -6.41 -3.63 -0.27
CA ASN A 98 -6.35 -2.30 0.30
C ASN A 98 -6.21 -2.39 1.83
N MET A 99 -5.14 -1.83 2.38
CA MET A 99 -4.88 -1.79 3.82
C MET A 99 -4.72 -0.35 4.35
N GLY A 100 -5.10 0.65 3.55
CA GLY A 100 -4.89 2.05 3.89
C GLY A 100 -3.45 2.51 3.62
N ARG A 101 -3.29 3.79 3.27
CA ARG A 101 -1.98 4.42 3.00
C ARG A 101 -0.95 4.32 4.14
N LEU A 102 -1.41 4.24 5.39
CA LEU A 102 -0.56 4.14 6.59
C LEU A 102 -0.33 2.70 7.05
N GLY A 103 -1.01 1.73 6.44
CA GLY A 103 -0.82 0.32 6.75
C GLY A 103 0.56 -0.18 6.33
N PRO A 104 0.87 -1.46 6.60
CA PRO A 104 2.09 -2.08 6.14
C PRO A 104 2.14 -2.13 4.61
N ILE A 105 3.33 -2.20 4.02
CA ILE A 105 3.49 -2.37 2.56
C ILE A 105 3.01 -3.76 2.10
N PHE A 106 3.15 -4.78 2.94
CA PHE A 106 2.61 -6.11 2.69
C PHE A 106 2.28 -6.83 3.99
N GLU A 107 1.35 -7.77 3.90
CA GLU A 107 1.06 -8.80 4.90
C GLU A 107 1.48 -10.16 4.32
N PHE A 108 1.70 -11.16 5.18
CA PHE A 108 1.92 -12.52 4.72
C PHE A 108 1.16 -13.55 5.56
N GLU A 109 0.72 -14.62 4.90
CA GLU A 109 0.02 -15.74 5.52
C GLU A 109 0.73 -17.04 5.18
N ASN A 110 0.90 -17.91 6.18
CA ASN A 110 1.38 -19.28 5.98
C ASN A 110 0.18 -20.20 5.72
N VAL A 111 0.04 -20.66 4.47
CA VAL A 111 -0.96 -21.65 4.06
C VAL A 111 -0.24 -22.99 3.83
N GLY A 112 0.04 -23.71 4.90
CA GLY A 112 0.88 -24.92 4.85
C GLY A 112 2.33 -24.58 4.45
N ARG A 113 2.84 -25.20 3.37
CA ARG A 113 4.15 -24.87 2.74
C ARG A 113 4.10 -23.62 1.85
N LYS A 114 2.92 -23.05 1.63
CA LYS A 114 2.75 -21.90 0.74
C LYS A 114 2.78 -20.61 1.55
N ILE A 115 3.64 -19.66 1.16
CA ILE A 115 3.55 -18.30 1.68
C ILE A 115 2.70 -17.48 0.72
N ARG A 116 1.60 -16.94 1.22
CA ARG A 116 0.84 -15.93 0.50
C ARG A 116 1.33 -14.56 0.93
N ILE A 117 1.75 -13.75 -0.04
CA ILE A 117 2.10 -12.35 0.16
C ILE A 117 0.89 -11.52 -0.32
N ILE A 118 0.50 -10.57 0.50
CA ILE A 118 -0.62 -9.67 0.23
C ILE A 118 -0.04 -8.26 0.20
N TYR A 119 0.04 -7.63 -0.97
CA TYR A 119 0.52 -6.25 -1.07
C TYR A 119 -0.59 -5.25 -0.74
N ASN A 120 -0.20 -4.19 -0.03
CA ASN A 120 -1.03 -3.03 0.19
C ASN A 120 -0.95 -2.09 -1.01
N THR A 121 -2.00 -2.09 -1.84
CA THR A 121 -2.01 -1.26 -3.05
C THR A 121 -2.08 0.23 -2.74
N GLU A 122 -2.55 0.65 -1.58
CA GLU A 122 -2.58 2.07 -1.20
C GLU A 122 -1.25 2.58 -0.61
N HIS A 123 -0.28 1.71 -0.37
CA HIS A 123 0.98 2.13 0.22
C HIS A 123 1.77 3.01 -0.77
N PRO A 124 2.35 4.16 -0.35
CA PRO A 124 3.07 5.07 -1.25
C PRO A 124 4.20 4.39 -2.02
N PHE A 125 4.89 3.45 -1.38
CA PHE A 125 5.93 2.65 -2.04
C PHE A 125 5.36 1.76 -3.14
N TYR A 126 4.20 1.13 -2.91
CA TYR A 126 3.56 0.35 -3.95
C TYR A 126 3.21 1.24 -5.14
N GLN A 127 2.56 2.36 -4.87
CA GLN A 127 2.08 3.29 -5.89
C GLN A 127 3.20 3.94 -6.73
N ASN A 128 4.31 4.30 -6.11
CA ASN A 128 5.38 5.00 -6.82
C ASN A 128 6.37 4.02 -7.47
N VAL A 129 6.82 3.01 -6.72
CA VAL A 129 7.90 2.12 -7.18
C VAL A 129 7.38 1.07 -8.13
N PHE A 130 6.25 0.40 -7.81
CA PHE A 130 5.70 -0.61 -8.72
C PHE A 130 5.13 -0.01 -10.01
N ALA A 131 4.68 1.25 -9.99
CA ALA A 131 4.33 1.97 -11.21
C ALA A 131 5.55 2.15 -12.13
N GLU A 132 6.69 2.58 -11.56
CA GLU A 132 7.91 2.85 -12.33
C GLU A 132 8.56 1.57 -12.87
N VAL A 133 8.51 0.47 -12.12
CA VAL A 133 9.11 -0.81 -12.54
C VAL A 133 8.12 -1.75 -13.22
N SER A 134 6.87 -1.33 -13.46
CA SER A 134 5.81 -2.16 -14.06
C SER A 134 6.24 -2.77 -15.41
N ASP A 135 6.95 -2.00 -16.23
CA ASP A 135 7.48 -2.44 -17.52
C ASP A 135 8.71 -3.37 -17.39
N ASN A 136 9.44 -3.29 -16.27
CA ASN A 136 10.65 -4.07 -16.03
C ASN A 136 10.36 -5.28 -15.14
N LYS A 137 9.98 -6.38 -15.78
CA LYS A 137 9.67 -7.64 -15.10
C LYS A 137 10.83 -8.18 -14.25
N ASP A 138 12.08 -7.97 -14.63
CA ASP A 138 13.21 -8.47 -13.85
C ASP A 138 13.32 -7.73 -12.50
N LEU A 139 13.09 -6.42 -12.50
CA LEU A 139 13.06 -5.63 -11.26
C LEU A 139 11.82 -5.96 -10.42
N SER A 140 10.64 -6.06 -11.03
CA SER A 140 9.42 -6.47 -10.33
C SER A 140 9.59 -7.84 -9.66
N ASN A 141 10.11 -8.83 -10.40
CA ASN A 141 10.42 -10.16 -9.88
C ASN A 141 11.46 -10.11 -8.75
N ALA A 142 12.46 -9.23 -8.83
CA ALA A 142 13.47 -9.07 -7.80
C ALA A 142 12.88 -8.49 -6.51
N ILE A 143 11.99 -7.50 -6.61
CA ILE A 143 11.28 -6.93 -5.47
C ILE A 143 10.36 -7.99 -4.85
N ASP A 144 9.60 -8.73 -5.67
CA ASP A 144 8.74 -9.81 -5.19
C ASP A 144 9.53 -10.92 -4.50
N PHE A 145 10.71 -11.25 -5.01
CA PHE A 145 11.62 -12.20 -4.40
C PHE A 145 12.20 -11.70 -3.06
N LEU A 146 12.52 -10.40 -2.97
CA LEU A 146 12.95 -9.78 -1.72
C LEU A 146 11.82 -9.85 -0.68
N THR A 147 10.61 -9.46 -1.05
CA THR A 147 9.42 -9.51 -0.19
C THR A 147 9.17 -10.93 0.28
N TYR A 148 9.25 -11.91 -0.61
CA TYR A 148 9.16 -13.32 -0.24
C TYR A 148 10.25 -13.73 0.74
N SER A 149 11.50 -13.35 0.51
CA SER A 149 12.62 -13.72 1.38
C SER A 149 12.43 -13.18 2.79
N ILE A 150 11.91 -11.95 2.91
CA ILE A 150 11.55 -11.35 4.20
C ILE A 150 10.41 -12.15 4.84
N ALA A 151 9.32 -12.40 4.11
CA ALA A 151 8.18 -13.16 4.60
C ALA A 151 8.57 -14.58 5.06
N ALA A 152 9.43 -15.27 4.31
CA ALA A 152 9.95 -16.58 4.65
C ALA A 152 10.84 -16.55 5.91
N GLY A 153 11.66 -15.51 6.06
CA GLY A 153 12.44 -15.28 7.27
C GLY A 153 11.56 -15.04 8.50
N LEU A 154 10.58 -14.15 8.38
CA LEU A 154 9.64 -13.82 9.45
C LEU A 154 8.76 -15.02 9.82
N SER A 155 8.31 -15.78 8.82
CA SER A 155 7.52 -17.01 8.97
C SER A 155 8.21 -18.04 9.87
N ARG A 156 9.55 -18.15 9.81
CA ARG A 156 10.32 -19.07 10.67
C ARG A 156 10.40 -18.64 12.12
N VAL A 157 10.27 -17.35 12.38
CA VAL A 157 10.29 -16.76 13.73
C VAL A 157 8.86 -16.57 14.26
N SER A 158 7.86 -16.79 13.40
CA SER A 158 6.44 -16.70 13.70
C SER A 158 6.06 -17.71 14.77
N SER A 159 5.77 -17.18 15.95
CA SER A 159 5.17 -17.90 17.05
C SER A 159 4.23 -16.93 17.77
N PRO A 160 3.23 -17.42 18.53
CA PRO A 160 2.31 -16.54 19.27
C PRO A 160 3.01 -15.57 20.24
N LYS A 161 4.26 -15.86 20.62
CA LYS A 161 5.08 -15.00 21.47
C LYS A 161 5.79 -13.89 20.71
N ASN A 162 6.00 -14.06 19.41
CA ASN A 162 6.80 -13.17 18.56
C ASN A 162 5.94 -12.37 17.57
N GLU A 163 4.62 -12.56 17.55
CA GLU A 163 3.69 -11.88 16.65
C GLU A 163 3.84 -10.35 16.71
N GLN A 164 3.88 -9.78 17.92
CA GLN A 164 4.10 -8.35 18.11
C GLN A 164 5.43 -7.84 17.54
N VAL A 165 6.48 -8.67 17.55
CA VAL A 165 7.80 -8.31 17.00
C VAL A 165 7.74 -8.28 15.48
N ILE A 166 7.01 -9.22 14.87
CA ILE A 166 6.78 -9.27 13.43
C ILE A 166 5.99 -8.04 12.99
N ASP A 167 4.91 -7.71 13.68
CA ASP A 167 4.09 -6.52 13.39
C ASP A 167 4.92 -5.24 13.51
N THR A 168 5.67 -5.09 14.61
CA THR A 168 6.54 -3.93 14.83
C THR A 168 7.59 -3.80 13.72
N PHE A 169 8.15 -4.93 13.27
CA PHE A 169 9.10 -4.94 12.15
C PHE A 169 8.45 -4.49 10.85
N LEU A 170 7.28 -5.02 10.50
CA LEU A 170 6.56 -4.65 9.27
C LEU A 170 6.14 -3.19 9.30
N ASP A 171 5.70 -2.67 10.43
CA ASP A 171 5.37 -1.25 10.62
C ASP A 171 6.60 -0.37 10.43
N THR A 172 7.71 -0.68 11.12
CA THR A 172 8.96 0.10 11.01
C THR A 172 9.52 0.07 9.59
N PHE A 173 9.46 -1.09 8.94
CA PHE A 173 9.88 -1.27 7.55
C PHE A 173 9.03 -0.39 6.61
N SER A 174 7.72 -0.42 6.78
CA SER A 174 6.77 0.36 5.97
C SER A 174 6.92 1.87 6.21
N ASP A 175 7.11 2.28 7.46
CA ASP A 175 7.41 3.68 7.84
C ASP A 175 8.69 4.17 7.16
N SER A 176 9.72 3.33 7.10
CA SER A 176 10.99 3.66 6.44
C SER A 176 10.81 3.85 4.94
N LEU A 177 10.04 2.97 4.29
CA LEU A 177 9.71 3.09 2.86
C LEU A 177 8.85 4.32 2.55
N ARG A 178 7.92 4.69 3.43
CA ARG A 178 7.16 5.93 3.30
C ARG A 178 8.06 7.16 3.44
N THR A 179 8.99 7.14 4.39
CA THR A 179 9.96 8.21 4.61
C THR A 179 10.86 8.43 3.40
N LEU A 180 11.28 7.35 2.72
CA LEU A 180 12.12 7.43 1.51
C LEU A 180 11.47 8.21 0.37
N LEU A 181 10.13 8.21 0.30
CA LEU A 181 9.35 8.77 -0.80
C LEU A 181 8.74 10.14 -0.48
N ASN A 182 8.99 10.66 0.71
CA ASN A 182 8.53 11.98 1.16
C ASN A 182 9.59 13.06 0.93
#